data_AF-A0AAE4R0U4-F1
#
_entry.id   AF-A0AAE4R0U4-F1
#
_cell.length_a   1.000
_cell.length_b   1.000
_cell.length_c   1.000
_cell.angle_alpha   90.00
_cell.angle_beta   90.00
_cell.angle_gamma   90.00
#
_symmetry.space_group_name_H-M   'P 1'
#
loop_
_entity.id
_entity.type
_entity.pdbx_description
1 polymer ?
#
loop_
_entity_poly.entity_id
_entity_poly.type
_entity_poly.pdbx_seq_one_letter_code
_entity_poly.pdbx_strand_id
1 'polypeptide(L)'
;MASMELWVAARTNENLRTALLPTEREIGKTVREAVAGFLGPELTASPRYADLYPILFTSMRGAATTYLIDRRDPRTDPHLRLWKDMIRIYLLEK
;
A
#
# COMPACT_ATOMS: atom_id res chain seq x y z
N MET A 1 0.86 -16.00 -3.43
CA MET A 1 1.76 -16.29 -4.57
C MET A 1 1.00 -16.24 -5.89
N ALA A 2 -0.07 -17.02 -6.07
CA ALA A 2 -0.88 -17.02 -7.30
C ALA A 2 -1.33 -15.62 -7.80
N SER A 3 -1.69 -14.69 -6.91
CA SER A 3 -2.08 -13.32 -7.29
C SER A 3 -0.96 -12.55 -8.02
N MET A 4 0.31 -12.68 -7.61
CA MET A 4 1.42 -11.99 -8.28
C MET A 4 1.80 -12.63 -9.61
N GLU A 5 1.73 -13.96 -9.71
CA GLU A 5 1.96 -14.67 -10.97
C GLU A 5 0.88 -14.33 -12.00
N LEU A 6 -0.38 -14.20 -11.57
CA LEU A 6 -1.49 -13.77 -12.40
C LEU A 6 -1.33 -12.32 -12.87
N TRP A 7 -0.82 -11.43 -12.01
CA TRP A 7 -0.41 -10.07 -12.36
C TRP A 7 0.70 -10.03 -13.40
N VAL A 8 1.70 -10.89 -13.26
CA VAL A 8 2.80 -11.01 -14.22
C VAL A 8 2.29 -11.47 -15.59
N ALA A 9 1.39 -12.46 -15.62
CA ALA A 9 0.76 -12.98 -16.84
C ALA A 9 -0.18 -11.96 -17.52
N ALA A 10 -0.88 -11.13 -16.73
CA ALA A 10 -1.74 -10.07 -17.26
C ALA A 10 -0.99 -8.99 -18.05
N ARG A 11 0.34 -8.87 -17.89
CA ARG A 11 1.16 -7.94 -18.70
C ARG A 11 1.13 -8.25 -20.19
N THR A 12 0.98 -9.53 -20.55
CA THR A 12 1.02 -10.02 -21.94
C THR A 12 -0.33 -10.53 -22.43
N ASN A 13 -1.38 -10.49 -21.62
CA ASN A 13 -2.72 -10.98 -21.98
C ASN A 13 -3.79 -9.92 -21.64
N GLU A 14 -4.30 -9.24 -22.67
CA GLU A 14 -5.23 -8.12 -22.52
C GLU A 14 -6.62 -8.54 -22.00
N ASN A 15 -7.07 -9.75 -22.35
CA ASN A 15 -8.32 -10.30 -21.84
C ASN A 15 -8.22 -10.57 -20.34
N LEU A 16 -7.09 -11.13 -19.90
CA LEU A 16 -6.80 -11.35 -18.49
C LEU A 16 -6.67 -10.03 -17.73
N ARG A 17 -5.99 -9.03 -18.30
CA ARG A 17 -5.89 -7.68 -17.74
C ARG A 17 -7.29 -7.07 -17.52
N THR A 18 -8.12 -7.09 -18.55
CA THR A 18 -9.47 -6.51 -18.52
C THR A 18 -10.35 -7.17 -17.46
N ALA A 19 -10.27 -8.49 -17.34
CA ALA A 19 -11.01 -9.26 -16.33
C ALA A 19 -10.55 -8.96 -14.88
N LEU A 20 -9.28 -8.64 -14.66
CA LEU A 20 -8.71 -8.43 -13.33
C LEU A 20 -8.85 -6.99 -12.81
N LEU A 21 -8.92 -6.00 -13.70
CA LEU A 21 -8.99 -4.58 -13.33
C LEU A 21 -10.11 -4.24 -12.32
N PRO A 22 -11.35 -4.76 -12.44
CA PRO A 22 -12.39 -4.48 -11.45
C PRO A 22 -12.03 -5.03 -10.06
N THR A 23 -11.58 -6.27 -9.99
CA THR A 23 -11.20 -6.94 -8.73
C THR A 23 -10.04 -6.21 -8.05
N GLU A 24 -9.05 -5.75 -8.82
CA GLU A 24 -7.94 -4.95 -8.28
C GLU A 24 -8.37 -3.61 -7.69
N ARG A 25 -9.35 -2.96 -8.31
CA ARG A 25 -9.92 -1.71 -7.79
C ARG A 25 -10.63 -1.95 -6.46
N GLU A 26 -11.42 -3.01 -6.37
CA GLU A 26 -12.11 -3.37 -5.12
C GLU A 26 -11.12 -3.70 -4.01
N ILE A 27 -10.09 -4.52 -4.29
CA ILE A 27 -9.02 -4.80 -3.32
C ILE A 27 -8.34 -3.50 -2.88
N GLY A 28 -8.00 -2.62 -3.82
CA GLY A 28 -7.40 -1.32 -3.52
C GLY A 28 -8.26 -0.46 -2.59
N LYS A 29 -9.59 -0.48 -2.78
CA LYS A 29 -10.54 0.22 -1.91
C LYS A 29 -10.60 -0.40 -0.52
N THR A 30 -10.75 -1.73 -0.41
CA THR A 30 -10.78 -2.44 0.88
C THR A 30 -9.50 -2.20 1.68
N VAL A 31 -8.33 -2.24 1.03
CA VAL A 31 -7.06 -1.99 1.71
C VAL A 31 -6.98 -0.54 2.20
N ARG A 32 -7.43 0.42 1.40
CA ARG A 32 -7.48 1.83 1.81
C ARG A 32 -8.37 2.04 3.03
N GLU A 33 -9.54 1.43 3.05
CA GLU A 33 -10.48 1.51 4.18
C GLU A 33 -9.87 0.89 5.44
N ALA A 34 -9.22 -0.27 5.33
CA ALA A 34 -8.54 -0.91 6.44
C ALA A 34 -7.40 -0.04 7.01
N VAL A 35 -6.57 0.56 6.14
CA VAL A 35 -5.48 1.45 6.57
C VAL A 35 -6.03 2.73 7.20
N ALA A 36 -7.09 3.31 6.63
CA ALA A 36 -7.76 4.47 7.22
C ALA A 36 -8.30 4.16 8.63
N GLY A 37 -8.89 2.97 8.82
CA GLY A 37 -9.33 2.49 10.13
C GLY A 37 -8.19 2.35 11.13
N PHE A 38 -7.02 1.87 10.69
CA PHE A 38 -5.82 1.76 11.53
C PHE A 38 -5.22 3.12 11.92
N LEU A 39 -5.16 4.07 10.98
CA LEU A 39 -4.63 5.41 11.23
C LEU A 39 -5.58 6.27 12.08
N GLY A 40 -6.88 5.97 12.03
CA GLY A 40 -7.89 6.66 12.80
C GLY A 40 -8.33 8.01 12.21
N PRO A 41 -9.41 8.59 12.75
CA PRO A 41 -10.05 9.79 12.21
C PRO A 41 -9.19 11.05 12.28
N GLU A 42 -8.32 11.18 13.28
CA GLU A 42 -7.45 12.35 13.44
C GLU A 42 -6.46 12.49 12.27
N LEU A 43 -5.74 11.41 11.96
CA LEU A 43 -4.75 11.41 10.87
C LEU A 43 -5.42 11.45 9.50
N THR A 44 -6.53 10.75 9.33
CA THR A 44 -7.26 10.68 8.05
C THR A 44 -8.01 11.97 7.72
N ALA A 45 -8.32 12.81 8.72
CA ALA A 45 -8.91 14.13 8.52
C ALA A 45 -7.90 15.20 8.06
N SER A 46 -6.59 14.91 8.11
CA SER A 46 -5.56 15.84 7.64
C SER A 46 -5.75 16.14 6.14
N PRO A 47 -5.74 17.42 5.70
CA PRO A 47 -5.85 17.75 4.28
C PRO A 47 -4.76 17.13 3.42
N ARG A 48 -3.59 16.84 4.02
CA ARG A 48 -2.42 16.24 3.35
C ARG A 48 -2.50 14.70 3.28
N TYR A 49 -3.51 14.07 3.88
CA TYR A 49 -3.66 12.61 3.88
C TYR A 49 -3.79 12.03 2.47
N ALA A 50 -4.59 12.68 1.62
CA ALA A 50 -4.81 12.24 0.25
C ALA A 50 -3.53 12.21 -0.61
N ASP A 51 -2.58 13.08 -0.29
CA ASP A 51 -1.29 13.18 -0.98
C ASP A 51 -0.27 12.18 -0.41
N LEU A 52 -0.23 12.03 0.92
CA LEU A 52 0.75 11.18 1.59
C LEU A 52 0.42 9.68 1.45
N TYR A 53 -0.86 9.29 1.56
CA TYR A 53 -1.28 7.90 1.58
C TYR A 53 -0.79 7.10 0.35
N PRO A 54 -0.97 7.57 -0.91
CA PRO A 54 -0.50 6.84 -2.09
C PRO A 54 1.02 6.61 -2.08
N ILE A 55 1.79 7.58 -1.60
CA ILE A 55 3.26 7.51 -1.54
C ILE A 55 3.69 6.48 -0.48
N LEU A 56 3.14 6.57 0.73
CA LEU A 56 3.44 5.60 1.79
C LEU A 56 3.04 4.19 1.38
N PHE A 57 1.85 4.03 0.80
CA PHE A 57 1.32 2.72 0.42
C PHE A 57 2.16 2.06 -0.68
N THR A 58 2.57 2.81 -1.69
CA THR A 58 3.43 2.29 -2.77
C THR A 58 4.83 1.93 -2.26
N SER A 59 5.42 2.76 -1.38
CA SER A 59 6.69 2.47 -0.71
C SER A 59 6.63 1.18 0.13
N MET A 60 5.64 1.05 1.02
CA MET A 60 5.45 -0.14 1.85
C MET A 60 5.21 -1.39 1.01
N ARG A 61 4.40 -1.31 -0.05
CA ARG A 61 4.16 -2.42 -0.98
C ARG A 61 5.44 -2.84 -1.70
N GLY A 62 6.27 -1.88 -2.11
CA GLY A 62 7.58 -2.15 -2.72
C GLY A 62 8.49 -2.92 -1.76
N ALA A 63 8.62 -2.45 -0.52
CA ALA A 63 9.37 -3.15 0.52
C ALA A 63 8.83 -4.56 0.76
N ALA A 64 7.52 -4.72 0.92
CA ALA A 64 6.86 -6.01 1.14
C ALA A 64 7.06 -7.00 -0.01
N THR A 65 7.23 -6.52 -1.25
CA THR A 65 7.51 -7.37 -2.41
C THR A 65 8.87 -8.08 -2.26
N THR A 66 9.86 -7.42 -1.65
CA THR A 66 11.18 -8.02 -1.39
C THR A 66 11.09 -9.19 -0.40
N TYR A 67 10.06 -9.20 0.47
CA TYR A 67 9.91 -10.23 1.49
C TYR A 67 9.54 -11.60 0.93
N LEU A 68 9.10 -11.64 -0.33
CA LEU A 68 8.83 -12.89 -1.04
C LEU A 68 10.09 -13.68 -1.34
N ILE A 69 11.24 -12.99 -1.40
CA ILE A 69 12.56 -13.60 -1.61
C ILE A 69 13.26 -13.79 -0.27
N ASP A 70 13.37 -12.72 0.50
CA ASP A 70 13.98 -12.73 1.83
C ASP A 70 12.89 -12.55 2.88
N ARG A 71 12.49 -13.63 3.57
CA ARG A 71 11.35 -13.67 4.51
C ARG A 71 11.59 -12.82 5.77
N ARG A 72 11.65 -11.51 5.61
CA ARG A 72 11.82 -10.53 6.69
C ARG A 72 10.54 -10.37 7.48
N ASP A 73 10.70 -10.10 8.78
CA ASP A 73 9.59 -9.66 9.62
C ASP A 73 9.25 -8.20 9.30
N PRO A 74 8.03 -7.88 8.82
CA PRO A 74 7.61 -6.51 8.54
C PRO A 74 7.73 -5.55 9.74
N ARG A 75 7.71 -6.08 10.97
CA ARG A 75 7.88 -5.29 12.21
C ARG A 75 9.29 -4.76 12.39
N THR A 76 10.25 -5.32 11.67
CA THR A 76 11.66 -4.95 11.69
C THR A 76 12.12 -4.29 10.39
N ASP A 77 11.18 -3.86 9.54
CA ASP A 77 11.53 -3.22 8.29
C ASP A 77 12.40 -1.96 8.53
N PRO A 78 13.52 -1.79 7.80
CA PRO A 78 14.41 -0.65 8.00
C PRO A 78 13.74 0.71 7.74
N HIS A 79 12.68 0.76 6.92
CA HIS A 79 11.94 1.97 6.61
C HIS A 79 10.79 2.25 7.60
N LEU A 80 10.51 1.35 8.56
CA LEU A 80 9.40 1.51 9.50
C LEU A 80 9.48 2.82 10.29
N ARG A 81 10.70 3.21 10.72
CA ARG A 81 10.92 4.50 11.40
C ARG A 81 10.60 5.68 10.47
N LEU A 82 11.12 5.65 9.24
CA LEU A 82 10.91 6.69 8.25
C LEU A 82 9.42 6.89 7.95
N TRP A 83 8.67 5.81 7.73
CA TRP A 83 7.22 5.91 7.46
C TRP A 83 6.45 6.53 8.63
N LYS A 84 6.78 6.15 9.88
CA LYS A 84 6.18 6.75 11.08
C LYS A 84 6.50 8.24 11.18
N ASP A 85 7.73 8.64 10.88
CA ASP A 85 8.15 10.03 10.91
C ASP A 85 7.47 10.84 9.81
N MET A 86 7.33 10.29 8.60
CA MET A 86 6.55 10.92 7.53
C MET A 86 5.10 11.14 7.95
N ILE A 87 4.43 10.14 8.53
CA ILE A 87 3.06 10.28 9.04
C ILE A 87 2.99 11.41 10.08
N ARG A 88 3.92 11.41 11.05
CA ARG A 88 3.95 12.43 12.10
C ARG A 88 4.14 13.83 11.52
N ILE A 89 5.19 14.02 10.73
CA ILE A 89 5.56 15.33 10.19
C ILE A 89 4.50 15.84 9.21
N TYR A 90 4.04 15.01 8.27
CA TYR A 90 3.12 15.49 7.24
C TYR A 90 1.66 15.58 7.68
N LEU A 91 1.21 14.75 8.63
CA LEU A 91 -0.20 14.72 9.01
C LEU A 91 -0.51 15.40 10.34
N LEU A 92 0.45 15.49 11.27
CA LEU A 92 0.24 16.09 12.60
C LEU A 92 0.88 17.46 12.75
N GLU A 93 1.98 17.76 12.05
CA GLU A 93 2.60 19.09 12.09
C GLU A 93 1.88 20.03 11.10
N LYS A 94 1.48 21.21 11.59
CA LYS A 94 0.73 22.21 10.81
C LYS A 94 1.64 22.95 9.84
#